data_AF-A0A7C7AJT4-F1
#
_entry.id   AF-A0A7C7AJT4-F1
#
_cell.length_a   1.000
_cell.length_b   1.000
_cell.length_c   1.000
_cell.angle_alpha   90.00
_cell.angle_beta   90.00
_cell.angle_gamma   90.00
#
_symmetry.space_group_name_H-M   'P 1'
#
loop_
_entity.id
_entity.type
_entity.pdbx_description
1 polymer ?
#
loop_
_entity_poly.entity_id
_entity_poly.type
_entity_poly.pdbx_seq_one_letter_code
_entity_poly.pdbx_strand_id
1 'polypeptide(L)'
;MIRFRNIVTAFLTNGDDFLLMERTNTKKLYPGYWAGVGGHIEPHEINDPRTACIREIYEETGIKEGQIVDLKLRYIVLRRSKNETVINYMYFGKSLTREVTKSDEGNLYWINRNDILNHLYLDVIRLTLAHYLEFGEKTNDILVGVTNIDENNECRLNWNVLKDMENLL
;
A
#
# COMPACT_ATOMS: atom_id res chain seq x y z
N MET A 1 6.44 -3.22 -26.25
CA MET A 1 6.88 -2.04 -25.46
C MET A 1 6.39 -2.22 -24.04
N ILE A 2 7.26 -2.04 -23.04
CA ILE A 2 6.89 -2.12 -21.62
C ILE A 2 6.19 -0.82 -21.23
N ARG A 3 5.08 -0.93 -20.49
CA ARG A 3 4.34 0.21 -19.92
C ARG A 3 4.49 0.23 -18.41
N PHE A 4 4.51 1.43 -17.84
CA PHE A 4 4.57 1.64 -16.41
C PHE A 4 3.24 2.17 -15.91
N ARG A 5 2.87 1.74 -14.70
CA ARG A 5 1.72 2.25 -13.97
C ARG A 5 2.15 2.58 -12.55
N ASN A 6 1.92 3.82 -12.15
CA ASN A 6 2.23 4.31 -10.81
C ASN A 6 0.95 4.31 -9.97
N ILE A 7 1.01 3.68 -8.80
CA ILE A 7 -0.09 3.65 -7.85
C ILE A 7 0.42 3.97 -6.45
N VAL A 8 -0.49 4.43 -5.60
CA VAL A 8 -0.27 4.57 -4.16
C VAL A 8 -1.10 3.54 -3.42
N THR A 9 -0.65 3.17 -2.23
CA THR A 9 -1.45 2.38 -1.29
C THR A 9 -1.15 2.87 0.12
N ALA A 10 -2.16 3.18 0.90
CA ALA A 10 -2.05 3.62 2.28
C ALA A 10 -2.58 2.55 3.22
N PHE A 11 -1.80 2.28 4.26
CA PHE A 11 -2.21 1.49 5.42
C PHE A 11 -2.27 2.42 6.62
N LEU A 12 -3.49 2.74 7.04
CA LEU A 12 -3.72 3.58 8.23
C LEU A 12 -4.00 2.70 9.44
N THR A 13 -3.40 3.02 10.58
CA THR A 13 -3.73 2.37 11.86
C THR A 13 -4.54 3.27 12.78
N ASN A 14 -5.36 2.68 13.63
CA ASN A 14 -5.99 3.34 14.77
C ASN A 14 -5.99 2.36 15.95
N GLY A 15 -5.06 2.57 16.88
CA GLY A 15 -4.69 1.54 17.86
C GLY A 15 -3.98 0.37 17.16
N ASP A 16 -4.38 -0.86 17.49
CA ASP A 16 -3.83 -2.09 16.89
C ASP A 16 -4.53 -2.52 15.60
N ASP A 17 -5.51 -1.76 15.10
CA ASP A 17 -6.25 -2.12 13.90
C ASP A 17 -5.78 -1.33 12.68
N PHE A 18 -5.74 -2.00 11.53
CA PHE A 18 -5.44 -1.46 10.22
C PHE A 18 -6.73 -1.22 9.43
N LEU A 19 -6.83 -0.07 8.76
CA LEU A 19 -7.88 0.18 7.79
C LEU A 19 -7.55 -0.55 6.49
N LEU A 20 -8.41 -1.48 6.10
CA LEU A 20 -8.32 -2.24 4.86
C LEU A 20 -9.62 -2.15 4.08
N MET A 21 -9.51 -2.33 2.77
CA MET A 21 -10.64 -2.39 1.86
C MET A 21 -10.78 -3.78 1.27
N GLU A 22 -11.96 -4.36 1.37
CA GLU A 22 -12.38 -5.51 0.56
C GLU A 22 -13.01 -5.02 -0.74
N ARG A 23 -12.37 -5.31 -1.87
CA ARG A 23 -12.88 -4.90 -3.19
C ARG A 23 -14.20 -5.59 -3.49
N THR A 24 -15.18 -4.82 -3.98
CA THR A 24 -16.50 -5.38 -4.32
C THR A 24 -16.39 -6.50 -5.36
N ASN A 25 -17.28 -7.49 -5.27
CA ASN A 25 -17.32 -8.62 -6.21
C ASN A 25 -17.66 -8.22 -7.65
N THR A 26 -18.12 -6.99 -7.87
CA THR A 26 -18.46 -6.44 -9.18
C THR A 26 -17.27 -5.77 -9.87
N LYS A 27 -16.12 -5.60 -9.20
CA LYS A 27 -14.91 -5.02 -9.82
C LYS A 27 -14.32 -6.00 -10.83
N LYS A 28 -13.92 -5.46 -12.00
CA LYS A 28 -13.28 -6.23 -13.09
C LYS A 28 -11.94 -6.86 -12.71
N LEU A 29 -11.26 -6.30 -11.72
CA LEU A 29 -9.95 -6.76 -11.26
C LEU A 29 -10.00 -7.08 -9.77
N TYR A 30 -9.63 -8.31 -9.45
CA TYR A 30 -9.45 -8.85 -8.09
C TYR A 30 -10.68 -8.68 -7.17
N PRO A 31 -11.86 -9.18 -7.56
CA PRO A 31 -13.04 -9.18 -6.68
C PRO A 31 -12.77 -9.99 -5.41
N GLY A 32 -13.18 -9.47 -4.24
CA GLY A 32 -12.96 -10.11 -2.94
C GLY A 32 -11.52 -10.05 -2.41
N TYR A 33 -10.61 -9.40 -3.15
CA TYR A 33 -9.25 -9.17 -2.66
C TYR A 33 -9.22 -7.96 -1.74
N TRP A 34 -8.33 -8.06 -0.75
CA TRP A 34 -8.08 -7.05 0.24
C TRP A 34 -6.85 -6.23 -0.12
N ALA A 35 -6.84 -4.96 0.29
CA ALA A 35 -5.70 -4.07 0.17
C ALA A 35 -5.82 -2.90 1.15
N GLY A 36 -4.77 -2.08 1.25
CA GLY A 36 -4.91 -0.72 1.76
C GLY A 36 -5.71 0.16 0.79
N VAL A 37 -6.01 1.38 1.21
CA VAL A 37 -6.73 2.36 0.39
C VAL A 37 -5.77 3.03 -0.59
N GLY A 38 -6.20 3.34 -1.81
CA GLY A 38 -5.29 3.90 -2.79
C GLY A 38 -5.69 3.64 -4.24
N GLY A 39 -5.06 4.40 -5.13
CA GLY A 39 -5.37 4.35 -6.55
C GLY A 39 -4.21 4.81 -7.42
N HIS A 40 -4.57 5.39 -8.56
CA HIS A 40 -3.58 5.79 -9.57
C HIS A 40 -2.95 7.13 -9.19
N ILE A 41 -1.65 7.25 -9.48
CA ILE A 41 -1.01 8.56 -9.46
C ILE A 41 -1.32 9.26 -10.78
N GLU A 42 -1.87 10.47 -10.70
CA GLU A 42 -2.15 11.29 -11.88
C GLU A 42 -0.87 11.88 -12.49
N PRO A 43 -0.88 12.27 -13.78
CA PRO A 43 0.31 12.83 -14.44
C PRO A 43 0.92 14.03 -13.71
N HIS A 44 0.09 14.86 -13.07
CA HIS A 44 0.54 16.04 -12.33
C HIS A 44 1.07 15.71 -10.92
N GLU A 45 0.77 14.51 -10.40
CA GLU A 45 1.19 14.00 -9.09
C GLU A 45 2.42 13.08 -9.20
N ILE A 46 2.95 12.83 -10.40
CA ILE A 46 3.98 11.79 -10.63
C ILE A 46 5.25 11.97 -9.82
N ASN A 47 5.61 13.22 -9.51
CA ASN A 47 6.77 13.57 -8.69
C ASN A 47 6.39 13.85 -7.22
N ASP A 48 5.12 13.72 -6.87
CA ASP A 48 4.58 13.88 -5.52
C ASP A 48 3.55 12.79 -5.20
N PRO A 49 4.00 11.54 -4.99
CA PRO A 49 3.12 10.44 -4.62
C PRO A 49 2.39 10.68 -3.29
N ARG A 50 2.84 11.60 -2.44
CA ARG A 50 2.16 11.88 -1.17
C ARG A 50 0.83 12.61 -1.43
N THR A 51 0.81 13.55 -2.38
CA THR A 51 -0.42 14.25 -2.79
C THR A 51 -1.47 13.27 -3.32
N ALA A 52 -1.07 12.33 -4.19
CA ALA A 52 -1.95 11.26 -4.67
C ALA A 52 -2.47 10.38 -3.51
N CYS A 53 -1.59 10.00 -2.57
CA CYS A 53 -1.94 9.20 -1.41
C CYS A 53 -3.01 9.88 -0.52
N ILE A 54 -2.84 11.17 -0.21
CA ILE A 54 -3.80 11.94 0.58
C ILE A 54 -5.15 12.06 -0.15
N ARG A 55 -5.13 12.34 -1.46
CA ARG A 55 -6.34 12.42 -2.28
C ARG A 55 -7.11 11.10 -2.25
N GLU A 56 -6.44 9.99 -2.53
CA GLU A 56 -7.07 8.66 -2.56
C GLU A 56 -7.62 8.25 -1.20
N ILE A 57 -6.89 8.52 -0.09
CA ILE A 57 -7.42 8.30 1.26
C ILE A 57 -8.73 9.07 1.44
N TYR A 58 -8.77 10.35 1.08
CA TYR A 58 -9.97 11.17 1.24
C TYR A 58 -11.13 10.68 0.36
N GLU A 59 -10.87 10.39 -0.92
CA GLU A 59 -11.88 9.92 -1.88
C GLU A 59 -12.49 8.58 -1.46
N GLU A 60 -11.66 7.64 -1.00
CA GLU A 60 -12.13 6.29 -0.66
C GLU A 60 -12.69 6.17 0.76
N THR A 61 -12.24 7.00 1.70
CA THR A 61 -12.58 6.81 3.14
C THR A 61 -13.27 8.00 3.79
N GLY A 62 -13.20 9.19 3.18
CA GLY A 62 -13.65 10.44 3.78
C GLY A 62 -12.71 11.00 4.88
N ILE A 63 -11.63 10.29 5.24
CA ILE A 63 -10.65 10.75 6.23
C ILE A 63 -9.87 11.94 5.64
N LYS A 64 -9.88 13.07 6.34
CA LYS A 64 -9.20 14.29 5.91
C LYS A 64 -7.72 14.26 6.31
N GLU A 65 -6.86 14.95 5.56
CA GLU A 65 -5.42 15.04 5.87
C GLU A 65 -5.14 15.46 7.32
N GLY A 66 -5.87 16.44 7.86
CA GLY A 66 -5.72 16.89 9.26
C GLY A 66 -6.10 15.84 10.32
N GLN A 67 -6.67 14.71 9.91
CA GLN A 67 -6.99 13.56 10.77
C GLN A 67 -5.98 12.42 10.62
N ILE A 68 -4.89 12.63 9.88
CA ILE A 68 -3.85 11.65 9.63
C ILE A 68 -2.53 12.18 10.21
N VAL A 69 -1.82 11.35 10.97
CA VAL A 69 -0.51 11.67 11.52
C VAL A 69 0.52 10.61 11.14
N ASP A 70 1.79 10.98 11.13
CA ASP A 70 2.91 10.10 10.80
C ASP A 70 2.79 9.37 9.44
N LEU A 71 2.07 9.94 8.47
CA LEU A 71 1.96 9.36 7.13
C LEU A 71 3.30 9.45 6.39
N LYS A 72 3.97 8.31 6.24
CA LYS A 72 5.30 8.21 5.64
C LYS A 72 5.32 7.18 4.52
N LEU A 73 6.06 7.47 3.45
CA LEU A 73 6.41 6.48 2.46
C LEU A 73 7.33 5.47 3.12
N ARG A 74 6.93 4.19 3.16
CA ARG A 74 7.73 3.13 3.79
C ARG A 74 8.19 2.08 2.79
N TYR A 75 7.42 1.87 1.71
CA TYR A 75 7.78 0.90 0.69
C TYR A 75 7.60 1.43 -0.73
N ILE A 76 8.47 0.99 -1.63
CA ILE A 76 8.28 1.09 -3.07
C ILE A 76 8.37 -0.32 -3.65
N VAL A 77 7.28 -0.84 -4.17
CA VAL A 77 7.21 -2.23 -4.65
C VAL A 77 7.01 -2.26 -6.16
N LEU A 78 7.92 -2.94 -6.85
CA LEU A 78 7.88 -3.13 -8.28
C LEU A 78 7.39 -4.55 -8.58
N ARG A 79 6.29 -4.65 -9.33
CA ARG A 79 5.85 -5.92 -9.91
C ARG A 79 5.70 -5.83 -11.41
N ARG A 80 5.98 -6.91 -12.11
CA ARG A 80 5.76 -7.00 -13.55
C ARG A 80 4.82 -8.13 -13.90
N SER A 81 3.88 -7.85 -14.79
CA SER A 81 3.05 -8.88 -15.44
C SER A 81 3.00 -8.60 -16.95
N LYS A 82 3.53 -9.53 -17.74
CA LYS A 82 3.67 -9.40 -19.19
C LYS A 82 4.39 -8.09 -19.58
N ASN A 83 3.65 -7.14 -20.14
CA ASN A 83 4.14 -5.87 -20.65
C ASN A 83 3.85 -4.68 -19.72
N GLU A 84 3.26 -4.91 -18.54
CA GLU A 84 3.02 -3.86 -17.54
C GLU A 84 3.96 -4.05 -16.33
N THR A 85 4.62 -2.97 -15.93
CA THR A 85 5.31 -2.85 -14.65
C THR A 85 4.54 -1.88 -13.76
N VAL A 86 4.12 -2.33 -12.58
CA VAL A 86 3.45 -1.50 -11.59
C VAL A 86 4.48 -1.10 -10.53
N ILE A 87 4.58 0.19 -10.27
CA ILE A 87 5.31 0.76 -9.14
C ILE A 87 4.26 1.18 -8.11
N ASN A 88 4.29 0.57 -6.94
CA ASN A 88 3.41 0.90 -5.83
C ASN A 88 4.18 1.62 -4.73
N TYR A 89 3.80 2.87 -4.47
CA TYR A 89 4.32 3.69 -3.38
C TYR A 89 3.42 3.50 -2.16
N MET A 90 3.89 2.70 -1.19
CA MET A 90 3.09 2.33 -0.03
C MET A 90 3.41 3.20 1.19
N TYR A 91 2.38 3.89 1.65
CA TYR A 91 2.41 4.76 2.81
C TYR A 91 1.83 4.05 4.03
N PHE A 92 2.41 4.36 5.19
CA PHE A 92 1.90 3.91 6.48
C PHE A 92 1.74 5.13 7.36
N GLY A 93 0.63 5.21 8.09
CA GLY A 93 0.31 6.33 8.97
C GLY A 93 -0.73 5.95 10.00
N LYS A 94 -1.12 6.91 10.84
CA LYS A 94 -2.13 6.73 11.87
C LYS A 94 -3.32 7.63 11.59
N SER A 95 -4.53 7.08 11.65
CA SER A 95 -5.76 7.86 11.62
C SER A 95 -6.17 8.24 13.04
N LEU A 96 -6.53 9.50 13.23
CA LEU A 96 -7.09 10.04 14.46
C LEU A 96 -8.60 9.72 14.59
N THR A 97 -9.22 9.16 13.56
CA THR A 97 -10.62 8.74 13.55
C THR A 97 -10.80 7.32 13.04
N ARG A 98 -11.89 6.67 13.46
CA ARG A 98 -12.38 5.42 12.88
C ARG A 98 -13.56 5.61 11.93
N GLU A 99 -14.11 6.81 11.89
CA GLU A 99 -15.23 7.15 11.01
C GLU A 99 -14.75 7.13 9.56
N VAL A 100 -15.39 6.28 8.77
CA VAL A 100 -15.14 6.15 7.34
C VAL A 100 -16.46 6.19 6.59
N THR A 101 -16.45 6.79 5.40
CA THR A 101 -17.58 6.78 4.49
C THR A 101 -17.57 5.54 3.61
N LYS A 102 -18.76 5.12 3.16
CA LYS A 102 -18.86 4.03 2.20
C LYS A 102 -18.21 4.43 0.88
N SER A 103 -17.40 3.54 0.32
CA SER A 103 -16.81 3.69 -1.00
C SER A 103 -17.59 2.87 -2.03
N ASP A 104 -17.65 3.35 -3.28
CA ASP A 104 -18.11 2.56 -4.42
C ASP A 104 -17.06 1.49 -4.85
N GLU A 105 -15.82 1.61 -4.34
CA GLU A 105 -14.71 0.71 -4.63
C GLU A 105 -14.81 -0.64 -3.90
N GLY A 106 -15.34 -0.62 -2.67
CA GLY A 106 -15.22 -1.70 -1.71
C GLY A 106 -15.83 -1.37 -0.36
N ASN A 107 -15.84 -2.36 0.53
CA ASN A 107 -16.21 -2.16 1.92
C ASN A 107 -14.95 -1.94 2.76
N LEU A 108 -15.00 -0.98 3.68
CA LEU A 108 -13.90 -0.62 4.57
C LEU A 108 -14.05 -1.30 5.92
N TYR A 109 -12.94 -1.82 6.44
CA TYR A 109 -12.88 -2.51 7.72
C TYR A 109 -11.63 -2.13 8.51
N TRP A 110 -11.79 -1.97 9.82
CA TRP A 110 -10.68 -1.94 10.76
C TRP A 110 -10.38 -3.37 11.21
N ILE A 111 -9.24 -3.91 10.77
CA ILE A 111 -8.82 -5.30 11.02
C ILE A 111 -7.68 -5.31 12.02
N ASN A 112 -7.81 -6.13 13.06
CA ASN A 112 -6.77 -6.26 14.08
C ASN A 112 -5.45 -6.75 13.48
N ARG A 113 -4.33 -6.18 13.92
CA ARG A 113 -2.97 -6.54 13.46
C ARG A 113 -2.70 -8.04 13.41
N ASN A 114 -3.27 -8.82 14.32
CA ASN A 114 -3.07 -10.26 14.40
C ASN A 114 -3.82 -11.03 13.30
N ASP A 115 -4.85 -10.41 12.72
CA ASP A 115 -5.71 -11.00 11.70
C ASP A 115 -5.44 -10.45 10.30
N ILE A 116 -4.64 -9.39 10.15
CA ILE A 116 -4.48 -8.72 8.84
C ILE A 116 -3.95 -9.65 7.75
N LEU A 117 -3.20 -10.71 8.08
CA LEU A 117 -2.68 -11.64 7.07
C LEU A 117 -3.68 -12.74 6.69
N ASN A 118 -4.83 -12.84 7.36
CA ASN A 118 -5.84 -13.89 7.20
C ASN A 118 -6.90 -13.58 6.13
N HIS A 119 -6.57 -12.74 5.15
CA HIS A 119 -7.46 -12.35 4.07
C HIS A 119 -6.86 -12.67 2.69
N LEU A 120 -7.68 -12.60 1.66
CA LEU A 120 -7.25 -12.85 0.28
C LEU A 120 -6.56 -11.61 -0.28
N TYR A 121 -5.26 -11.68 -0.53
CA TYR A 121 -4.46 -10.58 -1.05
C TYR A 121 -3.78 -10.94 -2.37
N LEU A 122 -3.38 -9.90 -3.10
CA LEU A 122 -2.28 -10.05 -4.06
C LEU A 122 -1.00 -10.33 -3.28
N ASP A 123 -0.13 -11.21 -3.79
CA ASP A 123 1.10 -11.58 -3.11
C ASP A 123 1.94 -10.37 -2.69
N VAL A 124 2.04 -9.35 -3.55
CA VAL A 124 2.79 -8.13 -3.23
C VAL A 124 2.27 -7.39 -2.02
N ILE A 125 0.95 -7.37 -1.82
CA ILE A 125 0.32 -6.74 -0.65
C ILE A 125 0.58 -7.60 0.59
N ARG A 126 0.31 -8.90 0.50
CA ARG A 126 0.52 -9.86 1.61
C ARG A 126 1.95 -9.85 2.11
N LEU A 127 2.91 -9.96 1.19
CA LEU A 127 4.34 -10.01 1.49
C LEU A 127 4.83 -8.66 2.05
N THR A 128 4.30 -7.53 1.59
CA THR A 128 4.66 -6.22 2.16
C THR A 128 4.09 -6.04 3.56
N LEU A 129 2.83 -6.43 3.81
CA LEU A 129 2.24 -6.40 5.16
C LEU A 129 3.01 -7.30 6.12
N ALA A 130 3.34 -8.54 5.71
CA ALA A 130 4.14 -9.45 6.51
C ALA A 130 5.52 -8.84 6.86
N HIS A 131 6.21 -8.30 5.85
CA HIS A 131 7.50 -7.63 6.07
C HIS A 131 7.38 -6.38 6.96
N TYR A 132 6.28 -5.63 6.86
CA TYR A 132 6.02 -4.48 7.73
C TYR A 132 5.86 -4.89 9.19
N LEU A 133 5.04 -5.91 9.46
CA LEU A 133 4.82 -6.41 10.82
C LEU A 133 6.10 -6.99 11.44
N GLU A 134 6.93 -7.66 10.65
CA GLU A 134 8.16 -8.28 11.14
C GLU A 134 9.31 -7.27 11.32
N PHE A 135 9.51 -6.40 10.34
CA PHE A 135 10.68 -5.52 10.23
C PHE A 135 10.33 -4.04 10.05
N GLY A 136 9.43 -3.72 9.11
CA GLY A 136 9.19 -2.35 8.68
C GLY A 136 8.71 -1.40 9.79
N GLU A 137 7.93 -1.90 10.74
CA GLU A 137 7.44 -1.11 11.88
C GLU A 137 8.58 -0.54 12.75
N LYS A 138 9.76 -1.19 12.74
CA LYS A 138 10.90 -0.88 13.62
C LYS A 138 11.91 0.11 13.03
N THR A 139 11.73 0.52 11.78
CA THR A 139 12.61 1.48 11.09
C THR A 139 11.81 2.68 10.58
N ASN A 140 12.50 3.74 10.13
CA ASN A 140 11.93 4.80 9.29
C ASN A 140 12.51 4.77 7.86
N ASP A 141 13.37 3.80 7.54
CA ASP A 141 13.91 3.61 6.21
C ASP A 141 12.79 3.35 5.18
N ILE A 142 13.04 3.77 3.93
CA ILE A 142 12.26 3.38 2.77
C ILE A 142 12.80 2.04 2.25
N LEU A 143 11.92 1.06 2.07
CA LEU A 143 12.27 -0.27 1.59
C LEU A 143 11.79 -0.47 0.15
N VAL A 144 12.67 -0.92 -0.72
CA VAL A 144 12.34 -1.20 -2.13
C VAL A 144 12.23 -2.70 -2.31
N GLY A 145 11.07 -3.15 -2.76
CA GLY A 145 10.79 -4.55 -3.06
C GLY A 145 10.69 -4.77 -4.56
N VAL A 146 11.41 -5.75 -5.09
CA VAL A 146 11.25 -6.18 -6.49
C VAL A 146 10.71 -7.60 -6.49
N THR A 147 9.58 -7.82 -7.18
CA THR A 147 9.00 -9.17 -7.30
C THR A 147 9.94 -10.08 -8.06
N ASN A 148 10.11 -11.27 -7.52
CA ASN A 148 10.82 -12.37 -8.15
C ASN A 148 10.01 -13.66 -7.96
N ILE A 149 10.37 -14.69 -8.71
CA ILE A 149 9.82 -16.03 -8.56
C ILE A 149 10.95 -16.90 -7.97
N ASP A 150 10.61 -17.76 -7.01
CA ASP A 150 11.56 -18.71 -6.45
C ASP A 150 11.58 -20.05 -7.21
N GLU A 151 12.33 -21.01 -6.70
CA GLU A 151 12.48 -22.34 -7.30
C GLU A 151 11.18 -23.18 -7.28
N ASN A 152 10.25 -22.86 -6.38
CA ASN A 152 8.94 -23.51 -6.25
C ASN A 152 7.86 -22.81 -7.08
N ASN A 153 8.25 -21.83 -7.90
CA ASN A 153 7.34 -21.00 -8.69
C ASN A 153 6.40 -20.14 -7.82
N GLU A 154 6.83 -19.80 -6.60
CA GLU A 154 6.12 -18.90 -5.69
C GLU A 154 6.64 -17.46 -5.80
N CYS A 155 5.75 -16.49 -5.55
CA CYS A 155 6.09 -15.09 -5.55
C CYS A 155 6.90 -14.72 -4.30
N ARG A 156 8.03 -14.03 -4.49
CA ARG A 156 8.82 -13.42 -3.42
C ARG A 156 9.14 -11.96 -3.71
N LEU A 157 9.48 -11.21 -2.66
CA LEU A 157 9.99 -9.84 -2.77
C LEU A 157 11.43 -9.80 -2.28
N ASN A 158 12.33 -9.32 -3.15
CA ASN A 158 13.69 -9.02 -2.77
C ASN A 158 13.75 -7.59 -2.25
N TRP A 159 14.06 -7.44 -0.95
CA TRP A 159 14.06 -6.15 -0.26
C TRP A 159 15.45 -5.52 -0.22
N ASN A 160 15.51 -4.21 -0.42
CA ASN A 160 16.67 -3.39 -0.13
C ASN A 160 16.26 -2.10 0.56
N VAL A 161 17.13 -1.54 1.40
CA VAL A 161 16.93 -0.21 1.96
C VAL A 161 17.34 0.84 0.94
N LEU A 162 16.44 1.76 0.62
CA LEU A 162 16.74 2.96 -0.17
C LEU A 162 17.38 3.98 0.75
N LYS A 163 18.72 3.98 0.79
CA LYS A 163 19.49 4.93 1.59
C LYS A 163 19.50 6.31 0.94
N ASP A 164 19.34 7.32 1.77
CA ASP A 164 19.59 8.70 1.40
C ASP A 164 21.10 8.91 1.26
N MET A 165 21.50 9.34 0.06
CA MET A 165 22.90 9.51 -0.32
C MET A 165 23.52 10.77 0.30
N GLU A 166 22.72 11.71 0.80
CA GLU A 166 23.24 12.87 1.54
C GLU A 166 23.86 12.45 2.88
N ASN A 167 23.45 11.31 3.46
CA ASN A 167 24.05 10.77 4.68
C ASN A 167 25.43 10.11 4.46
N LEU A 168 25.96 10.12 3.24
CA LEU A 168 27.28 9.60 2.89
C LEU A 168 28.33 10.70 2.66
N LEU A 169 27.92 11.98 2.68
CA LEU A 169 28.78 13.16 2.51
C LEU A 169 29.02 13.85 3.86
#